data_AF-A0A316QFJ0-F1
#
_entry.id   AF-A0A316QFJ0-F1
#
_cell.length_a   1.000
_cell.length_b   1.000
_cell.length_c   1.000
_cell.angle_alpha   90.00
_cell.angle_beta   90.00
_cell.angle_gamma   90.00
#
_symmetry.space_group_name_H-M   'P 1'
#
loop_
_entity.id
_entity.type
_entity.pdbx_description
1 polymer ?
#
loop_
_entity_poly.entity_id
_entity_poly.type
_entity_poly.pdbx_seq_one_letter_code
_entity_poly.pdbx_strand_id
1 'polypeptide(L)'
;MNKLATNLLAAKVDFAPLIAPVLDVLNALLWPCIAIVGAVGMIYCIFLGIKIAKSDEQNSREKAKKDLIGAIVGFLIIFILMVALKIAMPILEEWVKSQIA
;
A
#
# COMPACT_ATOMS: atom_id res chain seq x y z
N MET A 1 46.46 -6.67 -17.64
CA MET A 1 45.32 -6.09 -16.89
C MET A 1 44.84 -7.11 -15.87
N ASN A 2 44.73 -6.66 -14.63
CA ASN A 2 44.95 -7.44 -13.41
C ASN A 2 43.80 -8.40 -13.08
N LYS A 3 44.10 -9.68 -12.80
CA LYS A 3 43.14 -10.64 -12.20
C LYS A 3 42.53 -10.10 -10.89
N LEU A 4 43.23 -9.18 -10.23
CA LEU A 4 42.76 -8.38 -9.10
C LEU A 4 41.50 -7.55 -9.42
N ALA A 5 41.41 -6.92 -10.61
CA ALA A 5 40.22 -6.17 -11.01
C ALA A 5 39.02 -7.10 -11.27
N THR A 6 39.26 -8.27 -11.86
CA THR A 6 38.23 -9.29 -12.07
C THR A 6 37.76 -9.90 -10.74
N ASN A 7 38.65 -10.09 -9.77
CA ASN A 7 38.31 -10.57 -8.43
C ASN A 7 37.58 -9.54 -7.56
N LEU A 8 37.74 -8.23 -7.82
CA LEU A 8 36.99 -7.16 -7.14
C LEU A 8 35.58 -6.99 -7.73
N LEU A 9 35.40 -7.28 -9.03
CA LEU A 9 34.07 -7.42 -9.64
C LEU A 9 33.40 -8.77 -9.25
N ALA A 10 34.19 -9.78 -8.90
CA ALA A 10 33.75 -11.08 -8.37
C ALA A 10 33.62 -11.12 -6.84
N ALA A 11 34.01 -10.05 -6.13
CA ALA A 11 33.53 -9.79 -4.78
C ALA A 11 32.08 -9.33 -4.93
N LYS A 12 31.21 -10.30 -5.23
CA LYS A 12 29.77 -10.20 -5.29
C LYS A 12 29.35 -9.42 -4.04
N VAL A 13 29.05 -8.13 -4.18
CA VAL A 13 28.48 -7.36 -3.08
C VAL A 13 27.13 -8.01 -2.84
N ASP A 14 27.09 -8.87 -1.84
CA ASP A 14 25.90 -9.65 -1.53
C ASP A 14 24.95 -8.71 -0.81
N PHE A 15 23.98 -8.17 -1.55
CA PHE A 15 22.96 -7.27 -1.03
C PHE A 15 21.84 -8.03 -0.31
N ALA A 16 21.85 -9.38 -0.34
CA ALA A 16 20.88 -10.21 0.39
C ALA A 16 20.73 -9.86 1.88
N PRO A 17 21.80 -9.59 2.65
CA PRO A 17 21.69 -9.25 4.07
C PRO A 17 21.06 -7.86 4.30
N LEU A 18 21.11 -6.97 3.31
CA LEU A 18 20.51 -5.63 3.39
C LEU A 18 19.04 -5.64 2.95
N ILE A 19 18.69 -6.50 1.99
CA ILE A 19 17.34 -6.50 1.40
C ILE A 19 16.35 -7.32 2.24
N ALA A 20 16.80 -8.42 2.86
CA ALA A 20 15.96 -9.23 3.76
C ALA A 20 15.28 -8.41 4.88
N PRO A 21 15.99 -7.58 5.68
CA PRO A 21 15.34 -6.79 6.72
C PRO A 21 14.40 -5.72 6.17
N VAL A 22 14.66 -5.19 4.96
CA VAL A 22 13.77 -4.21 4.31
C VAL A 22 12.45 -4.84 3.92
N LEU A 23 12.48 -6.04 3.36
CA LEU A 23 11.28 -6.79 2.98
C LEU A 23 10.46 -7.22 4.20
N ASP A 24 11.12 -7.67 5.28
CA ASP A 24 10.44 -8.01 6.54
C ASP A 24 9.75 -6.81 7.17
N VAL A 25 10.42 -5.65 7.20
CA VAL A 25 9.82 -4.40 7.70
C VAL A 25 8.64 -3.96 6.83
N LEU A 26 8.74 -4.08 5.51
CA LEU A 26 7.66 -3.75 4.59
C LEU A 26 6.43 -4.64 4.81
N ASN A 27 6.63 -5.95 4.97
CA ASN A 27 5.55 -6.91 5.24
C ASN A 27 4.93 -6.67 6.63
N ALA A 28 5.77 -6.40 7.64
CA ALA A 28 5.31 -6.08 9.00
C ALA A 28 4.51 -4.77 9.06
N LEU A 29 4.86 -3.76 8.27
CA LEU A 29 4.13 -2.48 8.18
C LEU A 29 2.85 -2.56 7.34
N LEU A 30 2.74 -3.53 6.44
CA LEU A 30 1.60 -3.64 5.54
C LEU A 30 0.27 -3.85 6.30
N TRP A 31 0.28 -4.67 7.35
CA TRP A 31 -0.88 -4.95 8.19
C TRP A 31 -1.36 -3.72 8.99
N PRO A 32 -0.48 -2.99 9.71
CA PRO A 32 -0.80 -1.69 10.29
C PRO A 32 -1.37 -0.69 9.28
N CYS A 33 -0.79 -0.60 8.08
CA CYS A 33 -1.28 0.31 7.04
C CYS A 33 -2.74 0.00 6.64
N ILE A 34 -3.07 -1.28 6.45
CA ILE A 34 -4.46 -1.70 6.14
C ILE A 34 -5.40 -1.37 7.31
N ALA A 35 -4.97 -1.60 8.55
CA ALA A 35 -5.77 -1.29 9.74
C ALA A 35 -6.07 0.22 9.86
N ILE A 36 -5.06 1.07 9.62
CA ILE A 36 -5.21 2.53 9.67
C ILE A 36 -6.14 3.01 8.56
N VAL A 37 -5.95 2.54 7.33
CA VAL A 37 -6.83 2.90 6.21
C VAL A 37 -8.27 2.47 6.47
N GLY A 38 -8.47 1.27 7.03
CA GLY A 38 -9.78 0.78 7.46
C GLY A 38 -10.43 1.69 8.51
N ALA A 39 -9.68 2.06 9.55
CA ALA A 39 -10.16 2.94 10.61
C ALA A 39 -10.52 4.34 10.10
N VAL A 40 -9.62 4.96 9.33
CA VAL A 40 -9.84 6.30 8.74
C VAL A 40 -11.02 6.29 7.77
N GLY A 41 -11.11 5.26 6.92
CA GLY A 41 -12.24 5.07 6.02
C GLY A 41 -13.58 4.98 6.75
N MET A 42 -13.64 4.20 7.84
CA MET A 42 -14.83 4.08 8.67
C MET A 42 -15.23 5.41 9.30
N ILE A 43 -14.29 6.13 9.91
CA ILE A 43 -14.53 7.43 10.53
C ILE A 43 -15.06 8.44 9.51
N TYR A 44 -14.46 8.47 8.31
CA TYR A 44 -14.87 9.40 7.25
C TYR A 44 -16.27 9.09 6.73
N CYS A 45 -16.63 7.81 6.59
CA CYS A 45 -17.98 7.38 6.20
C CYS A 45 -19.04 7.85 7.21
N ILE A 46 -18.75 7.77 8.52
CA ILE A 46 -19.67 8.24 9.56
C ILE A 46 -19.85 9.77 9.46
N PHE A 47 -18.77 10.52 9.30
CA PHE A 47 -18.81 11.97 9.17
C PHE A 47 -19.64 12.44 7.96
N LEU A 48 -19.46 11.82 6.80
CA LEU A 48 -20.26 12.10 5.61
C LEU A 48 -21.72 11.67 5.78
N GLY A 49 -21.96 10.53 6.44
CA GLY A 49 -23.31 10.06 6.76
C GLY A 49 -24.09 11.04 7.62
N ILE A 50 -23.46 11.60 8.66
CA ILE A 50 -24.05 12.66 9.51
C ILE A 50 -24.37 13.90 8.68
N LYS A 51 -23.48 14.29 7.75
CA LYS A 51 -23.69 15.45 6.87
C LYS A 51 -24.89 15.25 5.92
N ILE A 52 -25.11 14.04 5.42
CA ILE A 52 -26.32 13.69 4.63
C ILE A 52 -27.58 13.72 5.51
N ALA A 53 -27.50 13.20 6.74
CA ALA A 53 -28.65 13.13 7.64
C ALA A 53 -29.17 14.52 8.06
N LYS A 54 -28.28 15.52 8.12
CA LYS A 54 -28.60 16.90 8.51
C LYS A 54 -28.92 17.83 7.34
N SER A 55 -28.75 17.40 6.09
CA SER A 55 -29.03 18.21 4.90
C SER A 55 -30.53 18.17 4.52
N ASP A 56 -31.30 19.17 4.96
CA ASP A 56 -32.72 19.35 4.59
C ASP A 56 -32.91 20.08 3.23
N GLU A 57 -31.87 20.76 2.74
CA GLU A 57 -31.93 21.52 1.49
C GLU A 57 -31.64 20.60 0.29
N GLN A 58 -32.57 20.45 -0.66
CA GLN A 58 -32.53 19.47 -1.76
C GLN A 58 -31.17 19.43 -2.51
N ASN A 59 -30.54 20.59 -2.70
CA ASN A 59 -29.22 20.71 -3.35
C ASN A 59 -28.08 20.11 -2.49
N SER A 60 -28.11 20.32 -1.17
CA SER A 60 -27.10 19.80 -0.24
C SER A 60 -27.19 18.27 -0.08
N ARG A 61 -28.40 17.72 -0.20
CA ARG A 61 -28.65 16.27 -0.10
C ARG A 61 -28.12 15.50 -1.31
N GLU A 62 -28.27 16.05 -2.52
CA GLU A 62 -27.72 15.43 -3.74
C GLU A 62 -26.18 15.48 -3.78
N LYS A 63 -25.57 16.59 -3.35
CA LYS A 63 -24.11 16.67 -3.20
C LYS A 63 -23.58 15.67 -2.18
N ALA A 64 -24.18 15.61 -1.00
CA ALA A 64 -23.71 14.74 0.06
C ALA A 64 -23.85 13.24 -0.32
N LYS A 65 -24.88 12.86 -1.09
CA LYS A 65 -25.00 11.51 -1.68
C LYS A 65 -23.87 11.18 -2.66
N LYS A 66 -23.52 12.12 -3.54
CA LYS A 66 -22.40 11.95 -4.50
C LYS A 66 -21.07 11.82 -3.77
N ASP A 67 -20.86 12.62 -2.72
CA ASP A 67 -19.65 12.54 -1.88
C ASP A 67 -19.54 11.20 -1.16
N LEU A 68 -20.64 10.66 -0.62
CA LEU A 68 -20.65 9.35 0.03
C LEU A 68 -20.34 8.21 -0.95
N ILE A 69 -20.94 8.25 -2.14
CA ILE A 69 -20.64 7.28 -3.21
C ILE A 69 -19.18 7.38 -3.61
N GLY A 70 -18.65 8.60 -3.78
CA GLY A 70 -17.23 8.84 -4.05
C GLY A 70 -16.32 8.29 -2.96
N ALA A 71 -16.67 8.49 -1.68
CA ALA A 71 -15.91 7.99 -0.54
C ALA A 71 -15.89 6.45 -0.48
N ILE A 72 -17.04 5.80 -0.70
CA ILE A 72 -17.14 4.33 -0.73
C ILE A 72 -16.32 3.75 -1.89
N VAL A 73 -16.46 4.32 -3.09
CA VAL A 73 -15.72 3.88 -4.27
C VAL A 73 -14.22 4.09 -4.08
N GLY A 74 -13.80 5.24 -3.53
CA GLY A 74 -12.40 5.51 -3.21
C GLY A 74 -11.83 4.53 -2.18
N PHE A 75 -12.58 4.24 -1.11
CA PHE A 75 -12.18 3.26 -0.10
C PHE A 75 -12.02 1.86 -0.71
N LEU A 76 -12.97 1.42 -1.54
CA LEU A 76 -12.89 0.13 -2.24
C LEU A 76 -11.69 0.07 -3.18
N ILE A 77 -11.42 1.13 -3.95
CA ILE A 77 -10.26 1.19 -4.85
C ILE A 77 -8.96 1.10 -4.05
N ILE A 78 -8.79 1.90 -3.00
CA ILE A 78 -7.60 1.86 -2.14
C ILE A 78 -7.43 0.47 -1.52
N PHE A 79 -8.53 -0.14 -1.05
CA PHE A 79 -8.48 -1.47 -0.45
C PHE A 79 -8.03 -2.54 -1.46
N ILE A 80 -8.61 -2.54 -2.66
CA ILE A 80 -8.20 -3.45 -3.74
C ILE A 80 -6.73 -3.22 -4.12
N LEU A 81 -6.31 -1.96 -4.22
CA LEU A 81 -4.93 -1.60 -4.57
C LEU A 81 -3.93 -2.09 -3.49
N MET A 82 -4.28 -1.94 -2.22
CA MET A 82 -3.48 -2.44 -1.08
C MET A 82 -3.40 -3.97 -1.07
N VAL A 83 -4.51 -4.67 -1.34
CA VAL A 83 -4.53 -6.14 -1.44
C VAL A 83 -3.72 -6.62 -2.64
N ALA A 84 -3.83 -5.94 -3.78
CA ALA A 84 -3.04 -6.25 -4.96
C ALA A 84 -1.54 -6.09 -4.66
N LEU A 85 -1.15 -5.04 -3.94
CA LEU A 85 0.24 -4.85 -3.50
C LEU A 85 0.69 -5.94 -2.51
N LYS A 86 -0.19 -6.39 -1.60
CA LYS A 86 0.09 -7.52 -0.69
C LYS A 86 0.38 -8.81 -1.46
N ILE A 87 -0.36 -9.06 -2.54
CA ILE A 87 -0.17 -10.24 -3.40
C ILE A 87 1.09 -10.07 -4.27
N ALA A 88 1.40 -8.84 -4.70
CA ALA A 88 2.60 -8.55 -5.47
C ALA A 88 3.90 -8.59 -4.64
N MET A 89 3.81 -8.47 -3.32
CA MET A 89 4.97 -8.52 -2.41
C MET A 89 5.81 -9.80 -2.55
N PRO A 90 5.26 -11.03 -2.44
CA PRO A 90 6.05 -12.25 -2.64
C PRO A 90 6.68 -12.35 -4.04
N ILE A 91 5.98 -11.85 -5.07
CA ILE A 91 6.50 -11.81 -6.45
C ILE A 91 7.72 -10.89 -6.54
N LEU A 92 7.68 -9.74 -5.85
CA LEU A 92 8.82 -8.83 -5.76
C LEU A 92 9.97 -9.47 -4.98
N GLU A 93 9.70 -10.20 -3.89
CA GLU A 93 10.73 -10.92 -3.15
C GLU A 93 11.43 -11.98 -4.01
N GLU A 94 10.66 -12.75 -4.80
CA GLU A 94 11.19 -13.73 -5.74
C GLU A 94 12.03 -13.07 -6.84
N TRP A 95 11.54 -11.96 -7.41
CA TRP A 95 12.27 -11.20 -8.42
C TRP A 95 13.58 -10.64 -7.88
N VAL A 96 13.56 -10.05 -6.68
CA VAL A 96 14.73 -9.52 -5.98
C VAL A 96 15.75 -10.64 -5.72
N LYS A 97 15.30 -11.79 -5.20
CA LYS A 97 16.16 -12.95 -4.98
C LYS A 97 16.80 -13.45 -6.28
N SER A 98 16.07 -13.42 -7.39
CA SER A 98 16.59 -13.79 -8.71
C SER A 98 17.66 -12.85 -9.26
N GLN A 99 17.73 -11.59 -8.79
CA GLN A 99 18.77 -10.62 -9.20
C GLN A 99 20.04 -10.70 -8.33
N ILE A 100 19.93 -11.26 -7.12
CA ILE A 100 21.05 -11.38 -6.17
C ILE A 100 21.73 -12.76 -6.29
N ALA A 101 21.05 -13.76 -6.87
CA ALA A 101 21.61 -15.07 -7.23
C ALA A 101 22.64 -14.95 -8.37
#